data_AF-A0AAT9GQW0-F1
#
_entry.id   AF-A0AAT9GQW0-F1
#
_cell.length_a   1.000
_cell.length_b   1.000
_cell.length_c   1.000
_cell.angle_alpha   90.00
_cell.angle_beta   90.00
_cell.angle_gamma   90.00
#
_symmetry.space_group_name_H-M   'P 1'
#
loop_
_entity.id
_entity.type
_entity.pdbx_description
1 polymer ?
#
loop_
_entity_poly.entity_id
_entity_poly.type
_entity_poly.pdbx_seq_one_letter_code
_entity_poly.pdbx_strand_id
1 'polypeptide(L)' 'MDYVKIRLLGLGLLILSALVIILAFEIIFIGLQIKLGNINISDYFIKVLNFLIILGVFGYLGYVGYVMLSTGKRK' A
#
# COMPACT_ATOMS: atom_id res chain seq x y z
N MET A 1 -9.08 -15.30 21.79
CA MET A 1 -9.39 -14.11 20.95
C MET A 1 -10.55 -14.48 20.04
N ASP A 2 -11.64 -13.71 20.05
CA ASP A 2 -12.83 -14.01 19.23
C ASP A 2 -12.49 -13.96 17.73
N TYR A 3 -12.89 -14.98 16.97
CA TYR A 3 -12.69 -15.05 15.52
C TYR A 3 -13.20 -13.80 14.77
N VAL A 4 -14.24 -13.16 15.29
CA VAL A 4 -14.79 -11.90 14.78
C VAL A 4 -13.78 -10.76 14.91
N LYS A 5 -13.06 -10.67 16.04
CA LYS A 5 -12.03 -9.64 16.27
C LYS A 5 -10.86 -9.81 15.31
N ILE A 6 -10.42 -11.05 15.07
CA ILE A 6 -9.32 -11.34 14.12
C ILE A 6 -9.69 -10.94 12.69
N ARG A 7 -10.93 -11.24 12.27
CA ARG A 7 -11.43 -10.80 10.96
C ARG A 7 -11.52 -9.28 10.84
N LEU A 8 -12.03 -8.62 11.87
CA LEU A 8 -12.16 -7.16 11.87
C LEU A 8 -10.79 -6.48 11.75
N LEU A 9 -9.78 -7.00 12.47
CA LEU A 9 -8.39 -6.54 12.36
C LEU A 9 -7.81 -6.78 10.97
N GLY A 10 -8.05 -7.95 10.38
CA GLY A 10 -7.61 -8.25 9.01
C GLY A 10 -8.23 -7.32 7.96
N LEU A 11 -9.52 -7.01 8.11
CA LEU A 11 -10.23 -6.07 7.25
C LEU A 11 -9.68 -4.64 7.40
N GLY A 12 -9.41 -4.22 8.64
CA GLY A 12 -8.76 -2.95 8.94
C GLY A 12 -7.36 -2.83 8.31
N LEU A 13 -6.54 -3.89 8.42
CA LEU A 13 -5.21 -3.93 7.80
C LEU A 13 -5.28 -3.79 6.27
N LEU A 14 -6.22 -4.48 5.63
CA LEU A 14 -6.41 -4.41 4.19
C LEU A 14 -6.82 -3.02 3.72
N ILE A 15 -7.82 -2.42 4.37
CA ILE A 15 -8.29 -1.07 4.03
C ILE A 15 -7.16 -0.06 4.24
N LEU A 16 -6.49 -0.12 5.39
CA LEU A 16 -5.40 0.81 5.71
C LEU A 16 -4.25 0.68 4.70
N SER A 17 -3.86 -0.55 4.36
CA SER A 17 -2.83 -0.82 3.36
C SER A 17 -3.19 -0.24 2.00
N ALA A 18 -4.39 -0.52 1.50
CA ALA A 18 -4.85 -0.01 0.22
C ALA A 18 -4.88 1.52 0.21
N LEU A 19 -5.38 2.14 1.29
CA LEU A 19 -5.49 3.59 1.41
C LEU A 19 -4.11 4.25 1.39
N VAL A 20 -3.13 3.71 2.13
CA VAL A 20 -1.76 4.25 2.13
C VAL A 20 -1.08 4.08 0.77
N ILE A 21 -1.27 2.96 0.08
CA ILE A 21 -0.71 2.76 -1.26
C ILE A 21 -1.30 3.77 -2.25
N ILE A 22 -2.62 3.99 -2.21
CA ILE A 22 -3.30 4.98 -3.07
C ILE A 22 -2.79 6.39 -2.76
N LEU A 23 -2.74 6.80 -1.50
CA LEU A 23 -2.21 8.11 -1.12
C LEU A 23 -0.74 8.29 -1.52
N ALA A 24 0.09 7.26 -1.33
CA ALA A 24 1.48 7.30 -1.75
C ALA A 24 1.60 7.43 -3.27
N PHE A 25 0.76 6.73 -4.03
CA PHE A 25 0.68 6.88 -5.48
C PHE A 25 0.26 8.30 -5.87
N GLU A 26 -0.79 8.84 -5.27
CA GLU A 26 -1.24 10.20 -5.52
C GLU A 26 -0.15 11.23 -5.20
N ILE A 27 0.44 11.21 -4.01
CA ILE A 27 1.47 12.17 -3.61
C ILE A 27 2.67 12.14 -4.58
N ILE A 28 3.09 10.95 -5.02
CA ILE A 28 4.27 10.79 -5.87
C ILE A 28 3.96 11.10 -7.34
N PHE A 29 2.80 10.70 -7.84
CA PHE A 29 2.47 10.74 -9.27
C PHE A 29 1.47 11.86 -9.66
N ILE A 30 0.61 12.38 -8.78
CA ILE A 30 -0.25 13.55 -9.07
C ILE A 30 0.57 14.86 -9.09
N GLY A 31 1.57 14.98 -8.22
CA GLY A 31 2.52 16.09 -8.24
C GLY A 31 3.53 16.02 -9.38
N LEU A 32 3.52 14.94 -10.17
CA LEU A 32 4.29 14.77 -11.38
C LEU A 32 3.64 15.58 -12.50
N GLN A 33 3.65 16.91 -12.34
CA GLN A 33 3.36 17.79 -13.46
C GLN A 33 4.27 17.38 -14.60
N ILE A 34 3.65 16.98 -15.71
CA ILE A 34 4.27 16.65 -16.99
C ILE A 34 4.92 17.95 -17.51
N LYS A 35 6.04 18.36 -16.91
CA LYS A 35 6.93 19.38 -17.45
C LYS A 35 7.90 18.66 -18.37
N LEU A 36 7.48 18.45 -19.62
CA LEU A 36 8.37 18.13 -20.73
C LEU A 36 9.31 19.32 -20.94
N GLY A 37 10.38 19.38 -20.14
CA GLY A 37 11.36 20.46 -20.16
C GLY A 37 12.06 20.54 -18.80
N ASN A 38 13.27 19.99 -18.73
CA ASN A 38 14.16 19.97 -17.56
C ASN A 38 13.81 18.95 -16.45
N ILE A 39 13.61 17.68 -16.81
CA ILE A 39 13.40 16.59 -15.83
C ILE A 39 14.77 16.04 -15.38
N ASN A 40 15.15 16.31 -14.13
CA ASN A 40 16.27 15.62 -13.49
C ASN A 40 15.90 14.14 -13.25
N ILE A 41 16.44 13.24 -14.08
CA ILE A 41 16.18 11.79 -14.03
C ILE A 41 16.48 11.20 -12.64
N SER A 42 17.48 11.76 -11.93
CA SER A 42 17.84 11.38 -10.56
C SER A 42 16.65 11.51 -9.58
N ASP A 43 15.89 12.60 -9.66
CA ASP A 43 14.79 12.88 -8.73
C ASP A 43 13.60 11.94 -8.97
N TYR A 44 13.38 11.55 -10.23
CA TYR A 44 12.33 10.59 -10.59
C TYR A 44 12.67 9.18 -10.10
N PHE A 45 13.93 8.76 -10.26
CA PHE A 45 14.40 7.46 -9.79
C PHE A 45 14.19 7.27 -8.27
N ILE A 46 14.55 8.29 -7.48
CA ILE A 46 14.36 8.26 -6.02
C ILE A 46 12.87 8.18 -5.64
N LYS A 47 12.00 8.90 -6.35
CA LYS A 47 10.55 8.85 -6.14
C LYS A 47 9.96 7.46 -6.40
N VAL A 48 10.35 6.82 -7.51
CA VAL A 48 9.91 5.46 -7.85
C VAL A 48 10.43 4.45 -6.83
N LEU A 49 11.69 4.56 -6.41
CA LEU A 49 12.26 3.68 -5.40
C LEU A 49 11.50 3.80 -4.06
N ASN A 50 11.20 5.02 -3.62
CA ASN A 50 10.39 5.24 -2.41
C ASN A 50 8.99 4.64 -2.53
N PHE A 51 8.34 4.77 -3.69
CA PHE A 51 7.05 4.14 -3.92
C PHE A 51 7.14 2.61 -3.84
N LEU A 52 8.17 1.99 -4.41
CA LEU A 52 8.36 0.54 -4.35
C LEU A 52 8.56 0.03 -2.92
N ILE A 53 9.26 0.79 -2.07
CA ILE A 53 9.42 0.46 -0.65
C ILE A 53 8.06 0.48 0.06
N ILE A 54 7.27 1.54 -0.14
CA ILE A 54 5.92 1.67 0.43
C ILE A 54 5.03 0.53 -0.06
N LEU A 55 5.04 0.25 -1.36
CA LEU A 55 4.28 -0.83 -1.99
C LEU A 55 4.67 -2.18 -1.41
N GLY A 56 5.96 -2.45 -1.20
CA GLY A 56 6.45 -3.69 -0.60
C GLY A 56 5.96 -3.88 0.83
N VAL A 57 6.14 -2.86 1.68
CA VAL A 57 5.75 -2.91 3.10
C VAL A 57 4.23 -3.02 3.25
N PHE A 58 3.48 -2.13 2.61
CA PHE A 58 2.03 -2.12 2.73
C PHE A 58 1.38 -3.26 1.95
N GLY A 59 1.95 -3.69 0.82
CA GLY A 59 1.51 -4.89 0.11
C GLY A 59 1.61 -6.14 1.00
N TYR A 60 2.71 -6.29 1.74
CA TYR A 60 2.85 -7.36 2.74
C TYR A 60 1.81 -7.24 3.86
N LEU A 61 1.58 -6.04 4.41
CA LEU A 61 0.54 -5.82 5.43
C LEU A 61 -0.86 -6.16 4.91
N GLY A 62 -1.18 -5.78 3.66
CA GLY A 62 -2.43 -6.14 3.01
C GLY A 62 -2.58 -7.65 2.86
N TYR A 63 -1.51 -8.35 2.48
CA TYR A 63 -1.47 -9.81 2.42
C TYR A 63 -1.72 -10.45 3.79
N VAL A 64 -1.09 -9.95 4.87
CA VAL A 64 -1.35 -10.42 6.23
C VAL A 64 -2.81 -10.20 6.62
N GLY A 65 -3.38 -9.04 6.30
CA GLY A 65 -4.81 -8.75 6.52
C GLY A 65 -5.73 -9.73 5.79
N TYR A 66 -5.39 -10.09 4.54
CA TYR A 66 -6.10 -11.09 3.76
C TYR A 66 -6.01 -12.50 4.37
N VAL A 67 -4.84 -12.90 4.85
CA VAL A 67 -4.66 -14.18 5.56
C VAL A 67 -5.51 -14.22 6.82
N MET A 68 -5.54 -13.14 7.61
CA MET A 68 -6.39 -13.04 8.80
C MET A 68 -7.88 -13.17 8.48
N LEU A 69 -8.35 -12.58 7.37
CA LEU A 69 -9.74 -12.72 6.93
C LEU A 69 -10.11 -14.15 6.51
N SER A 70 -9.20 -14.78 5.77
CA SER A 70 -9.39 -16.11 5.19
C SER A 70 -9.22 -17.26 6.18
N THR A 71 -8.48 -17.05 7.27
CA THR A 71 -8.23 -18.08 8.31
C THR A 71 -9.54 -18.58 8.98
N GLY A 72 -10.59 -17.77 9.03
CA GLY A 72 -11.92 -18.18 9.54
C GLY A 72 -12.75 -19.09 8.60
N LYS A 73 -12.21 -19.52 7.44
CA LYS A 73 -12.88 -20.45 6.52
C LYS A 73 -12.44 -21.92 6.70
N ARG A 74 -11.52 -22.24 7.61
CA ARG A 74 -11.25 -23.64 7.98
C ARG A 74 -12.36 -24.15 8.92
N LYS A 75 -13.45 -24.63 8.33
CA LYS A 75 -14.27 -25.69 8.92
C LYS A 75 -13.70 -27.03 8.47
#